data_AF-A0A2V7NBF9-F1
#
_entry.id   AF-A0A2V7NBF9-F1
#
_cell.length_a   1.000
_cell.length_b   1.000
_cell.length_c   1.000
_cell.angle_alpha   90.00
_cell.angle_beta   90.00
_cell.angle_gamma   90.00
#
_symmetry.space_group_name_H-M   'P 1'
#
loop_
_entity.id
_entity.type
_entity.pdbx_description
1 polymer ?
#
loop_
_entity_poly.entity_id
_entity_poly.type
_entity_poly.pdbx_seq_one_letter_code
_entity_poly.pdbx_strand_id
1 'polypeptide(L)'
;MLQDIAAREYAHDLMLDEILKRAWAAAPDKRRFFTEVLAPWLDAGTSGGWCVRQALEHFPVEEVGVDFLVDWVAAKPDPRAHNLADVLGQPLGRPSDLHAALLERFTEYGVGDVFFGGFISGTWTGSASGWSKGRLAEAKKWLEDERPVIREWAKRAVANLEQIVEHDLVRDAEEQIRRR
;
A
#
# COMPACT_ATOMS: atom_id res chain seq x y z
N MET A 1 4.08 7.71 24.91
CA MET A 1 3.13 6.66 24.48
C MET A 1 3.43 6.15 23.07
N LEU A 2 3.20 6.90 21.98
CA LEU A 2 3.58 6.45 20.62
C LEU A 2 5.10 6.28 20.46
N GLN A 3 5.89 7.18 21.05
CA GLN A 3 7.36 7.06 21.10
C GLN A 3 7.84 5.80 21.83
N ASP A 4 7.17 5.40 22.91
CA ASP A 4 7.52 4.19 23.67
C ASP A 4 7.10 2.90 22.94
N ILE A 5 6.03 2.96 22.13
CA ILE A 5 5.55 1.85 21.29
C ILE A 5 6.47 1.67 20.07
N ALA A 6 6.90 2.76 19.43
CA ALA A 6 7.82 2.71 18.29
C ALA A 6 9.26 2.34 18.67
N ALA A 7 9.66 2.56 19.93
CA ALA A 7 10.99 2.23 20.45
C ALA A 7 11.16 0.75 20.83
N ARG A 8 10.07 -0.01 20.89
CA ARG A 8 10.07 -1.46 21.15
C ARG A 8 9.77 -2.15 19.84
N GLU A 9 10.65 -3.03 19.36
CA GLU A 9 10.69 -3.62 18.00
C GLU A 9 9.43 -4.41 17.53
N TYR A 10 8.26 -4.23 18.14
CA TYR A 10 7.03 -4.96 17.83
C TYR A 10 5.78 -4.08 17.93
N ALA A 11 5.68 -3.05 17.08
CA ALA A 11 4.47 -2.23 16.96
C ALA A 11 3.22 -3.08 16.60
N HIS A 12 3.40 -4.16 15.84
CA HIS A 12 2.34 -5.12 15.50
C HIS A 12 1.89 -5.96 16.70
N ASP A 13 2.78 -6.31 17.64
CA ASP A 13 2.43 -7.10 18.82
C ASP A 13 1.68 -6.28 19.90
N LEU A 14 1.64 -4.96 19.75
CA LEU A 14 1.10 -4.03 20.74
C LEU A 14 -0.25 -3.41 20.37
N MET A 15 -0.98 -3.99 19.41
CA MET A 15 -2.31 -3.50 18.98
C MET A 15 -2.31 -2.02 18.56
N LEU A 16 -1.17 -1.52 18.06
CA LEU A 16 -0.99 -0.11 17.71
C LEU A 16 -2.03 0.33 16.67
N ASP A 17 -2.29 -0.53 15.69
CA ASP A 17 -3.28 -0.28 14.65
C ASP A 17 -4.69 -0.13 15.24
N GLU A 18 -5.09 -0.98 16.18
CA GLU A 18 -6.38 -0.88 16.86
C GLU A 18 -6.51 0.42 17.68
N ILE A 19 -5.47 0.76 18.44
CA ILE A 19 -5.45 1.99 19.26
C ILE A 19 -5.57 3.21 18.34
N LEU A 20 -4.79 3.25 17.25
CA LEU A 20 -4.84 4.34 16.29
C LEU A 20 -6.19 4.40 15.56
N LYS A 21 -6.78 3.27 15.17
CA LYS A 21 -8.12 3.21 14.57
C LYS A 21 -9.20 3.74 15.51
N ARG A 22 -9.15 3.37 16.80
CA ARG A 22 -10.11 3.87 17.82
C ARG A 22 -9.93 5.36 18.06
N ALA A 23 -8.69 5.81 18.23
CA ALA A 23 -8.38 7.23 18.42
C ALA A 23 -8.80 8.06 17.19
N TRP A 24 -8.56 7.53 15.99
CA TRP A 24 -9.00 8.11 14.73
C TRP A 24 -10.52 8.23 14.66
N ALA A 25 -11.25 7.15 14.95
CA ALA A 25 -12.71 7.14 14.93
C ALA A 25 -13.32 8.16 15.91
N ALA A 26 -12.70 8.32 17.08
CA ALA A 26 -13.13 9.28 18.10
C ALA A 26 -12.67 10.73 17.83
N ALA A 27 -11.73 10.95 16.92
CA ALA A 27 -11.19 12.28 16.65
C ALA A 27 -12.25 13.18 15.97
N PRO A 28 -12.61 14.34 16.55
CA PRO A 28 -13.59 15.25 15.94
C PRO A 28 -13.03 15.99 14.72
N ASP A 29 -11.70 16.11 14.63
CA ASP A 29 -11.00 16.73 13.50
C ASP A 29 -9.90 15.78 13.00
N LYS A 30 -10.18 15.11 11.88
CA LYS A 30 -9.27 14.15 11.24
C LYS A 30 -8.02 14.82 10.66
N ARG A 31 -8.13 16.06 10.17
CA ARG A 31 -6.99 16.82 9.63
C ARG A 31 -6.00 17.18 10.72
N ARG A 32 -6.52 17.65 11.86
CA ARG A 32 -5.71 17.92 13.03
C ARG A 32 -5.05 16.65 13.56
N PHE A 33 -5.81 15.57 13.72
CA PHE A 33 -5.26 14.29 14.16
C PHE A 33 -4.16 13.80 13.21
N PHE A 34 -4.41 13.81 11.90
CA PHE A 34 -3.39 13.43 10.91
C PHE A 34 -2.12 14.28 11.08
N THR A 35 -2.25 15.61 11.13
CA THR A 35 -1.11 16.53 11.18
C THR A 35 -0.30 16.41 12.47
N GLU A 36 -0.98 16.29 13.61
CA GLU A 36 -0.31 16.28 14.93
C GLU A 36 0.16 14.88 15.33
N VAL A 37 -0.53 13.83 14.86
CA VAL A 37 -0.28 12.45 15.29
C VAL A 37 0.39 11.62 14.21
N LEU A 38 -0.18 11.51 13.00
CA LEU A 38 0.30 10.56 11.98
C LEU A 38 1.44 11.13 11.12
N ALA A 39 1.33 12.38 10.67
CA ALA A 39 2.28 13.02 9.77
C ALA A 39 3.72 13.01 10.31
N PRO A 40 4.00 13.24 11.62
CA PRO A 40 5.35 13.13 12.15
C PRO A 40 5.97 11.74 12.00
N TRP A 41 5.17 10.67 12.09
CA TRP A 41 5.63 9.28 11.89
C TRP A 41 5.79 8.93 10.42
N LEU A 42 4.91 9.46 9.57
CA LEU A 42 5.05 9.36 8.11
C LEU A 42 6.30 10.08 7.62
N ASP A 43 6.69 11.21 8.21
CA ASP A 43 7.91 11.95 7.86
C ASP A 43 9.18 11.34 8.48
N ALA A 44 9.05 10.47 9.48
CA ALA A 44 10.19 9.90 10.18
C ALA A 44 10.92 8.87 9.31
N GLY A 45 12.18 9.19 8.98
CA GLY A 45 13.14 8.29 8.33
C GLY A 45 13.78 7.26 9.28
N THR A 46 13.15 6.96 10.41
CA THR A 46 13.64 6.01 11.41
C THR A 46 12.99 4.63 11.23
N SER A 47 13.58 3.59 11.82
CA SER A 47 12.98 2.25 11.89
C SER A 47 11.59 2.28 12.52
N GLY A 48 11.42 3.05 13.60
CA GLY A 48 10.12 3.27 14.24
C GLY A 48 9.09 3.89 13.30
N GLY A 49 9.48 4.88 12.48
CA GLY A 49 8.62 5.45 11.44
C GLY A 49 8.18 4.41 10.41
N TRP A 50 9.11 3.56 9.97
CA TRP A 50 8.79 2.45 9.07
C TRP A 50 7.81 1.45 9.70
N CYS A 51 8.03 1.02 10.94
CA CYS A 51 7.12 0.11 11.65
C CYS A 51 5.70 0.70 11.80
N VAL A 52 5.59 2.01 12.08
CA VAL A 52 4.29 2.68 12.17
C VAL A 52 3.59 2.68 10.81
N ARG A 53 4.29 2.92 9.70
CA ARG A 53 3.67 2.87 8.37
C ARG A 53 3.14 1.47 8.03
N GLN A 54 3.91 0.43 8.34
CA GLN A 54 3.46 -0.96 8.15
C GLN A 54 2.24 -1.31 9.01
N ALA A 55 2.18 -0.84 10.26
CA ALA A 55 1.01 -1.00 11.12
C ALA A 55 -0.22 -0.21 10.64
N LEU A 56 -0.03 0.76 9.75
CA LEU A 56 -1.07 1.61 9.17
C LEU A 56 -1.43 1.22 7.73
N GLU A 57 -1.01 0.06 7.21
CA GLU A 57 -1.46 -0.40 5.89
C GLU A 57 -3.00 -0.46 5.84
N HIS A 58 -3.59 0.09 4.78
CA HIS A 58 -5.05 0.26 4.60
C HIS A 58 -5.74 1.09 5.68
N PHE A 59 -5.01 2.00 6.34
CA PHE A 59 -5.63 2.92 7.30
C PHE A 59 -6.53 3.93 6.56
N PRO A 60 -7.69 4.34 7.12
CA PRO A 60 -8.66 5.20 6.44
C PRO A 60 -8.23 6.68 6.40
N VAL A 61 -7.00 6.95 5.96
CA VAL A 61 -6.44 8.31 5.82
C VAL A 61 -7.25 9.17 4.85
N GLU A 62 -7.97 8.56 3.91
CA GLU A 62 -8.81 9.26 2.94
C GLU A 62 -9.92 10.09 3.58
N GLU A 63 -10.35 9.79 4.82
CA GLU A 63 -11.34 10.58 5.57
C GLU A 63 -10.88 12.03 5.83
N VAL A 64 -9.59 12.33 5.67
CA VAL A 64 -9.03 13.68 5.79
C VAL A 64 -9.37 14.56 4.59
N GLY A 65 -9.65 13.92 3.44
CA GLY A 65 -9.89 14.53 2.14
C GLY A 65 -8.68 14.43 1.22
N VAL A 66 -8.93 14.08 -0.05
CA VAL A 66 -7.91 13.88 -1.09
C VAL A 66 -7.06 15.15 -1.28
N ASP A 67 -7.70 16.31 -1.45
CA ASP A 67 -6.99 17.58 -1.69
C ASP A 67 -6.00 17.89 -0.57
N PHE A 68 -6.41 17.71 0.68
CA PHE A 68 -5.55 17.95 1.84
C PHE A 68 -4.31 17.05 1.83
N LEU A 69 -4.49 15.75 1.58
CA LEU A 69 -3.38 14.79 1.56
C LEU A 69 -2.44 15.05 0.39
N VAL A 70 -3.00 15.40 -0.77
CA VAL A 70 -2.22 15.75 -1.95
C VAL A 70 -1.41 17.02 -1.73
N ASP A 71 -1.99 18.06 -1.11
CA ASP A 71 -1.27 19.28 -0.74
C ASP A 71 -0.17 18.99 0.30
N TRP A 72 -0.45 18.12 1.27
CA TRP A 72 0.54 17.70 2.26
C TRP A 72 1.73 16.95 1.62
N VAL A 73 1.47 16.06 0.66
CA VAL A 73 2.54 15.40 -0.13
C VAL A 73 3.28 16.43 -0.98
N ALA A 74 2.58 17.32 -1.69
CA ALA A 74 3.18 18.32 -2.57
C ALA A 74 4.17 19.25 -1.86
N ALA A 75 3.96 19.52 -0.57
CA ALA A 75 4.89 20.33 0.24
C ALA A 75 6.26 19.67 0.45
N LYS A 76 6.34 18.33 0.38
CA LYS A 76 7.59 17.56 0.47
C LYS A 76 7.40 16.19 -0.21
N PRO A 77 7.42 16.12 -1.55
CA PRO A 77 7.02 14.91 -2.28
C PRO A 77 7.84 13.67 -1.92
N ASP A 78 9.15 13.84 -1.74
CA ASP A 78 10.05 12.80 -1.24
C ASP A 78 10.33 13.00 0.27
N PRO A 79 10.02 12.04 1.16
CA PRO A 79 9.49 10.70 0.91
C PRO A 79 7.97 10.58 1.06
N ARG A 80 7.23 11.69 1.19
CA ARG A 80 5.82 11.65 1.59
C ARG A 80 4.92 10.90 0.61
N ALA A 81 5.18 10.99 -0.69
CA ALA A 81 4.41 10.28 -1.70
C ALA A 81 4.51 8.76 -1.50
N HIS A 82 5.74 8.25 -1.35
CA HIS A 82 6.02 6.85 -1.07
C HIS A 82 5.40 6.42 0.26
N ASN A 83 5.64 7.19 1.32
CA ASN A 83 5.19 6.85 2.68
C ASN A 83 3.66 6.90 2.83
N LEU A 84 2.98 7.80 2.11
CA LEU A 84 1.52 7.82 2.09
C LEU A 84 0.96 6.67 1.25
N ALA A 85 1.63 6.29 0.16
CA ALA A 85 1.25 5.12 -0.62
C ALA A 85 1.35 3.83 0.21
N ASP A 86 2.38 3.68 1.05
CA ASP A 86 2.51 2.53 1.99
C ASP A 86 1.30 2.44 2.93
N VAL A 87 0.88 3.57 3.49
CA VAL A 87 -0.24 3.63 4.44
C VAL A 87 -1.58 3.44 3.75
N LEU A 88 -1.76 4.02 2.56
CA LEU A 88 -2.97 3.79 1.77
C LEU A 88 -3.09 2.32 1.35
N GLY A 89 -1.95 1.68 1.08
CA GLY A 89 -1.87 0.32 0.58
C GLY A 89 -2.28 0.21 -0.89
N GLN A 90 -2.23 -1.00 -1.43
CA GLN A 90 -2.77 -1.34 -2.75
C GLN A 90 -4.30 -1.24 -2.80
N PRO A 91 -4.90 -1.01 -3.99
CA PRO A 91 -6.34 -1.14 -4.16
C PRO A 91 -6.86 -2.55 -3.83
N LEU A 92 -7.83 -2.65 -2.92
CA LEU A 92 -8.57 -3.88 -2.61
C LEU A 92 -9.91 -3.94 -3.39
N GLY A 93 -9.85 -3.70 -4.69
CA GLY A 93 -11.02 -3.56 -5.57
C GLY A 93 -10.84 -2.39 -6.51
N ARG A 94 -11.89 -1.59 -6.72
CA ARG A 94 -11.78 -0.35 -7.51
C ARG A 94 -10.82 0.62 -6.79
N PRO A 95 -9.78 1.15 -7.47
CA PRO A 95 -8.89 2.16 -6.88
C PRO A 95 -9.67 3.39 -6.41
N SER A 96 -9.29 3.94 -5.26
CA SER A 96 -9.91 5.16 -4.73
C SER A 96 -9.45 6.42 -5.47
N ASP A 97 -10.06 7.56 -5.17
CA ASP A 97 -9.63 8.84 -5.74
C ASP A 97 -8.25 9.26 -5.24
N LEU A 98 -7.87 8.90 -4.01
CA LEU A 98 -6.51 9.14 -3.53
C LEU A 98 -5.48 8.29 -4.28
N HIS A 99 -5.79 7.01 -4.59
CA HIS A 99 -4.90 6.20 -5.43
C HIS A 99 -4.64 6.86 -6.78
N ALA A 100 -5.71 7.33 -7.44
CA ALA A 100 -5.61 8.02 -8.72
C ALA A 100 -4.80 9.31 -8.61
N ALA A 101 -5.07 10.14 -7.60
CA ALA A 101 -4.36 11.40 -7.39
C ALA A 101 -2.87 11.20 -7.09
N LEU A 102 -2.52 10.19 -6.30
CA LEU A 102 -1.11 9.88 -6.01
C LEU A 102 -0.37 9.37 -7.25
N LEU A 103 -0.99 8.49 -8.04
CA LEU A 103 -0.41 8.05 -9.30
C LEU A 103 -0.28 9.20 -10.30
N GLU A 104 -1.27 10.08 -10.39
CA GLU A 104 -1.27 11.17 -11.37
C GLU A 104 -0.20 12.21 -11.06
N ARG A 105 -0.06 12.59 -9.79
CA ARG A 105 0.79 13.72 -9.39
C ARG A 105 2.17 13.29 -8.90
N PHE A 106 2.34 12.05 -8.45
CA PHE A 106 3.55 11.62 -7.73
C PHE A 106 4.11 10.26 -8.18
N THR A 107 3.75 9.76 -9.37
CA THR A 107 4.31 8.50 -9.90
C THR A 107 5.85 8.48 -9.92
N GLU A 108 6.51 9.61 -10.20
CA GLU A 108 7.97 9.70 -10.24
C GLU A 108 8.64 9.40 -8.88
N TYR A 109 7.88 9.49 -7.78
CA TYR A 109 8.35 9.20 -6.42
C TYR A 109 8.06 7.74 -5.99
N GLY A 110 7.81 6.84 -6.94
CA GLY A 110 7.69 5.40 -6.71
C GLY A 110 6.32 4.92 -6.20
N VAL A 111 5.28 5.76 -6.23
CA VAL A 111 3.91 5.39 -5.78
C VAL A 111 3.41 4.11 -6.47
N GLY A 112 3.60 4.01 -7.78
CA GLY A 112 3.15 2.85 -8.54
C GLY A 112 3.82 1.54 -8.14
N ASP A 113 5.12 1.62 -7.77
CA ASP A 113 5.91 0.47 -7.34
C ASP A 113 5.52 0.02 -5.93
N VAL A 114 5.19 0.97 -5.04
CA VAL A 114 4.64 0.68 -3.71
C VAL A 114 3.32 -0.07 -3.81
N PHE A 115 2.37 0.45 -4.60
CA PHE A 115 1.08 -0.24 -4.78
C PHE A 115 1.24 -1.61 -5.43
N PHE A 116 2.12 -1.75 -6.43
CA PHE A 116 2.37 -3.05 -7.05
C PHE A 116 3.03 -4.01 -6.06
N GLY A 117 4.06 -3.56 -5.34
CA GLY A 117 4.79 -4.32 -4.33
C GLY A 117 3.85 -4.84 -3.23
N GLY A 118 3.01 -3.98 -2.67
CA GLY A 118 1.99 -4.36 -1.70
C GLY A 118 1.02 -5.40 -2.27
N PHE A 119 0.58 -5.23 -3.52
CA PHE A 119 -0.33 -6.16 -4.18
C PHE A 119 0.25 -7.57 -4.43
N ILE A 120 1.53 -7.66 -4.77
CA ILE A 120 2.24 -8.93 -4.98
C ILE A 120 2.90 -9.47 -3.69
N SER A 121 2.70 -8.81 -2.56
CA SER A 121 3.20 -9.27 -1.28
C SER A 121 2.19 -10.17 -0.56
N GLY A 122 2.62 -10.71 0.57
CA GLY A 122 1.81 -11.53 1.47
C GLY A 122 2.16 -13.02 1.45
N THR A 123 1.49 -13.76 2.32
CA THR A 123 1.63 -15.21 2.42
C THR A 123 0.50 -15.89 1.66
N TRP A 124 0.82 -16.96 0.96
CA TRP A 124 -0.16 -17.80 0.27
C TRP A 124 0.08 -19.28 0.57
N THR A 125 -0.93 -20.08 0.31
CA THR A 125 -0.84 -21.54 0.36
C THR A 125 -1.28 -22.12 -0.99
N GLY A 126 -0.75 -23.27 -1.35
CA GLY A 126 -0.98 -23.89 -2.66
C GLY A 126 0.11 -23.57 -3.68
N SER A 127 -0.21 -23.74 -4.96
CA SER A 127 0.77 -23.55 -6.04
C SER A 127 1.04 -22.07 -6.29
N ALA A 128 2.29 -21.75 -6.63
CA ALA A 128 2.66 -20.36 -6.88
C ALA A 128 1.91 -19.78 -8.08
N SER A 129 1.80 -20.57 -9.15
CA SER A 129 1.09 -20.15 -10.37
C SER A 129 -0.40 -19.93 -10.14
N GLY A 130 -1.01 -20.62 -9.16
CA GLY A 130 -2.40 -20.40 -8.78
C GLY A 130 -2.59 -19.03 -8.14
N TRP A 131 -1.68 -18.67 -7.21
CA TRP A 131 -1.69 -17.37 -6.56
C TRP A 131 -1.43 -16.23 -7.55
N SER A 132 -0.39 -16.32 -8.39
CA SER A 132 -0.07 -15.26 -9.35
C SER A 132 -1.13 -15.10 -10.44
N LYS A 133 -1.78 -16.19 -10.90
CA LYS A 133 -2.95 -16.10 -11.79
C LYS A 133 -4.13 -15.38 -11.13
N GLY A 134 -4.37 -15.62 -9.84
CA GLY A 134 -5.40 -14.91 -9.07
C GLY A 134 -5.12 -13.40 -9.02
N ARG A 135 -3.87 -13.02 -8.73
CA ARG A 135 -3.44 -11.60 -8.76
C ARG A 135 -3.57 -10.99 -10.15
N LEU A 136 -3.19 -11.69 -11.21
CA LEU A 136 -3.36 -11.24 -12.60
C LEU A 136 -4.83 -11.00 -12.94
N ALA A 137 -5.73 -11.90 -12.54
CA ALA A 137 -7.16 -11.75 -12.79
C ALA A 137 -7.75 -10.51 -12.09
N GLU A 138 -7.30 -10.22 -10.87
CA GLU A 138 -7.72 -9.01 -10.15
C GLU A 138 -7.16 -7.74 -10.81
N ALA A 139 -5.87 -7.72 -11.15
CA ALA A 139 -5.24 -6.57 -11.80
C ALA A 139 -5.87 -6.23 -13.16
N LYS A 140 -6.36 -7.24 -13.90
CA LYS A 140 -7.07 -7.04 -15.17
C LYS A 140 -8.38 -6.26 -15.00
N LYS A 141 -9.04 -6.33 -13.85
CA LYS A 141 -10.26 -5.53 -13.57
C LYS A 141 -9.98 -4.04 -13.56
N TRP A 142 -8.78 -3.63 -13.17
CA TRP A 142 -8.39 -2.21 -13.13
C TRP A 142 -8.17 -1.60 -14.53
N LEU A 143 -8.07 -2.42 -15.58
CA LEU A 143 -8.01 -1.93 -16.97
C LEU A 143 -9.32 -1.27 -17.42
N GLU A 144 -10.43 -1.57 -16.73
CA GLU A 144 -11.76 -1.02 -17.00
C GLU A 144 -12.02 0.29 -16.23
N ASP A 145 -11.07 0.76 -15.41
CA ASP A 145 -11.25 2.00 -14.65
C ASP A 145 -11.41 3.21 -15.60
N GLU A 146 -12.31 4.12 -15.26
CA GLU A 146 -12.59 5.31 -16.07
C GLU A 146 -11.40 6.29 -16.13
N ARG A 147 -10.53 6.29 -15.11
CA ARG A 147 -9.39 7.19 -14.99
C ARG A 147 -8.20 6.66 -15.80
N PRO A 148 -7.68 7.41 -16.79
CA PRO A 148 -6.55 6.97 -17.63
C PRO A 148 -5.31 6.58 -16.82
N VAL A 149 -4.99 7.33 -15.77
CA VAL A 149 -3.81 7.07 -14.92
C VAL A 149 -3.86 5.69 -14.26
N ILE A 150 -5.04 5.27 -13.82
CA ILE A 150 -5.24 3.94 -13.23
C ILE A 150 -5.04 2.87 -14.30
N ARG A 151 -5.60 3.06 -15.50
CA ARG A 151 -5.42 2.10 -16.60
C ARG A 151 -3.96 1.95 -17.01
N GLU A 152 -3.20 3.04 -17.08
CA GLU A 152 -1.77 2.99 -17.43
C GLU A 152 -0.93 2.29 -16.35
N TRP A 153 -1.24 2.51 -15.07
CA TRP A 153 -0.65 1.74 -13.99
C TRP A 153 -1.05 0.26 -14.05
N ALA A 154 -2.33 -0.05 -14.26
CA ALA A 154 -2.85 -1.41 -14.37
C ALA A 154 -2.22 -2.18 -15.53
N LYS A 155 -1.99 -1.57 -16.70
CA LYS A 155 -1.28 -2.19 -17.83
C LYS A 155 0.12 -2.67 -17.43
N ARG A 156 0.87 -1.85 -16.69
CA ARG A 156 2.20 -2.21 -16.19
C ARG A 156 2.12 -3.34 -15.17
N ALA A 157 1.19 -3.26 -14.22
CA ALA A 157 0.97 -4.32 -13.23
C ALA A 157 0.60 -5.66 -13.90
N VAL A 158 -0.28 -5.65 -14.89
CA VAL A 158 -0.67 -6.82 -15.68
C VAL A 158 0.51 -7.42 -16.42
N ALA A 159 1.32 -6.60 -17.12
CA ALA A 159 2.49 -7.08 -17.84
C ALA A 159 3.51 -7.74 -16.90
N ASN A 160 3.76 -7.14 -15.72
CA ASN A 160 4.65 -7.73 -14.72
C ASN A 160 4.09 -9.05 -14.16
N LEU A 161 2.79 -9.12 -13.89
CA LEU A 161 2.14 -10.34 -13.40
C LEU A 161 2.12 -11.46 -14.44
N GLU A 162 2.02 -11.14 -15.73
CA GLU A 162 2.14 -12.14 -16.80
C GLU A 162 3.52 -12.81 -16.79
N GLN A 163 4.59 -12.04 -16.58
CA GLN A 163 5.95 -12.58 -16.41
C GLN A 163 6.08 -13.43 -15.13
N ILE A 164 5.49 -12.97 -14.01
CA ILE A 164 5.49 -13.73 -12.75
C ILE A 164 4.75 -15.07 -12.92
N VAL A 165 3.59 -15.07 -13.59
CA VAL A 165 2.83 -16.30 -13.87
C VAL A 165 3.64 -17.28 -14.71
N GLU A 166 4.31 -16.81 -15.76
CA GLU A 166 5.17 -17.66 -16.59
C GLU A 166 6.29 -18.32 -15.77
N HIS A 167 6.98 -17.53 -14.95
CA HIS A 167 8.03 -18.02 -14.07
C HIS A 167 7.50 -19.04 -13.03
N ASP A 168 6.35 -18.75 -12.42
CA ASP A 168 5.74 -19.62 -11.42
C ASP A 168 5.26 -20.96 -12.00
N LEU A 169 4.83 -20.99 -13.27
CA LEU A 169 4.45 -22.23 -13.95
C LEU A 169 5.65 -23.16 -14.11
N VAL A 170 6.82 -22.62 -14.44
CA VAL A 170 8.07 -23.39 -14.53
C VAL A 170 8.43 -23.96 -13.15
N ARG A 171 8.42 -23.11 -12.12
CA ARG A 171 8.71 -23.52 -10.73
C ARG A 171 7.78 -24.64 -10.25
N ASP A 172 6.47 -24.48 -10.43
CA ASP A 172 5.51 -25.49 -9.98
C ASP A 172 5.72 -26.84 -10.71
N ALA A 173 6.09 -26.81 -12.00
CA ALA A 173 6.40 -28.02 -12.76
C ALA A 173 7.66 -28.73 -12.23
N GLU A 174 8.72 -27.99 -11.92
CA GLU A 174 9.94 -28.53 -11.31
C GLU A 174 9.68 -29.16 -9.93
N GLU A 175 8.86 -28.52 -9.11
CA GLU A 175 8.49 -29.05 -7.80
C GLU A 175 7.67 -30.35 -7.91
N GLN A 176 6.76 -30.43 -8.88
CA GLN A 176 6.01 -31.67 -9.12
C GLN A 176 6.91 -32.83 -9.54
N ILE A 177 7.97 -32.56 -10.31
CA ILE A 177 8.95 -33.58 -10.68
C ILE A 177 9.74 -34.05 -9.45
N ARG A 178 10.19 -33.12 -8.59
CA ARG A 178 10.97 -33.46 -7.38
C ARG A 178 10.20 -34.24 -6.31
N ARG A 179 8.87 -34.11 -6.29
CA ARG A 179 7.99 -34.80 -5.31
C ARG A 179 7.54 -36.19 -5.77
N ARG A 180 7.84 -36.59 -7.00
CA ARG A 180 7.56 -37.93 -7.55
C ARG A 180 8.77 -38.84 -7.35
#